data_AF-A0A819ZU24-F1
#
_entry.id   AF-A0A819ZU24-F1
#
_cell.length_a   1.000
_cell.length_b   1.000
_cell.length_c   1.000
_cell.angle_alpha   90.00
_cell.angle_beta   90.00
_cell.angle_gamma   90.00
#
_symmetry.space_group_name_H-M   'P 1'
#
loop_
_entity.id
_entity.type
_entity.pdbx_description
1 polymer ?
#
loop_
_entity_poly.entity_id
_entity_poly.type
_entity_poly.pdbx_seq_one_letter_code
_entity_poly.pdbx_strand_id
1 'polypeptide(L)'
;MEKSSDHYLNRSTYSGQKCRHLVKFMSLVLPDGYVVDSIGPFQGTANDATIAQQIIEIRNELSEWCDYGDTMICDRGFRDVIQTLCDLGYEVKSPMYLNKSQNQHSTSEANESRLVTKVRWTVESYHARMKKWRILSDRIKNPFLPKLGDMVRIISAALNPFRGPILVDAQNDDLCAIAKMMKEQVSKNNTLQDDIGRGLISSRSHWKNLDDEDIEFPEMDLDTLRSLFFGIYQIKQRKTYTEEHLDENGNYVIQVAPENNEVLRCRIQSRHSNATRYYAWIQYSLTSNGIVAWHCQCRSGARTLGCCGHIASVIWYLSYARLHDFQPSIGRKRIAQAIEYI
;
A
#
# COMPACT_ATOMS: atom_id res chain seq x y z
N MET A 1 17.18 -15.62 12.84
CA MET A 1 18.37 -16.32 13.37
C MET A 1 18.16 -16.67 14.82
N GLU A 2 18.93 -17.62 15.35
CA GLU A 2 18.98 -17.87 16.79
C GLU A 2 19.72 -16.75 17.52
N LYS A 3 19.41 -16.56 18.80
CA LYS A 3 20.14 -15.63 19.65
C LYS A 3 21.59 -16.13 19.79
N SER A 4 22.57 -15.23 19.64
CA SER A 4 23.98 -15.60 19.78
C SER A 4 24.49 -15.35 21.20
N SER A 5 25.38 -16.21 21.69
CA SER A 5 26.20 -15.93 22.86
C SER A 5 27.33 -14.94 22.56
N ASP A 6 27.73 -14.81 21.29
CA ASP A 6 28.60 -13.74 20.83
C ASP A 6 27.87 -12.40 20.94
N HIS A 7 28.35 -11.54 21.83
CA HIS A 7 27.72 -10.26 22.12
C HIS A 7 27.76 -9.28 20.94
N TYR A 8 28.80 -9.32 20.10
CA TYR A 8 28.87 -8.49 18.91
C TYR A 8 27.81 -8.94 17.90
N LEU A 9 27.78 -10.24 17.56
CA LEU A 9 26.81 -10.80 16.64
C LEU A 9 25.37 -10.60 17.13
N ASN A 10 25.16 -10.73 18.44
CA ASN A 10 23.87 -10.51 19.07
C ASN A 10 23.39 -9.05 18.88
N ARG A 11 24.27 -8.06 19.06
CA ARG A 11 23.94 -6.64 18.86
C ARG A 11 23.75 -6.28 17.39
N SER A 12 24.65 -6.71 16.51
CA SER A 12 24.64 -6.32 15.08
C SER A 12 23.48 -6.94 14.28
N THR A 13 22.90 -8.03 14.78
CA THR A 13 21.79 -8.74 14.11
C THR A 13 20.42 -8.40 14.69
N TYR A 14 20.35 -7.69 15.82
CA TYR A 14 19.06 -7.34 16.42
C TYR A 14 18.40 -6.19 15.66
N SER A 15 17.27 -6.47 15.02
CA SER A 15 16.46 -5.43 14.37
C SER A 15 15.43 -4.89 15.35
N GLY A 16 15.59 -3.63 15.77
CA GLY A 16 14.62 -2.96 16.64
C GLY A 16 13.22 -2.88 16.01
N GLN A 17 13.13 -2.69 14.69
CA GLN A 17 11.86 -2.63 13.97
C GLN A 17 11.10 -3.96 13.97
N LYS A 18 11.82 -5.10 13.92
CA LYS A 18 11.22 -6.44 13.87
C LYS A 18 11.25 -7.16 15.21
N CYS A 19 11.81 -6.53 16.25
CA CYS A 19 12.05 -7.07 17.58
C CYS A 19 12.63 -8.48 17.58
N ARG A 20 13.57 -8.77 16.65
CA ARG A 20 14.17 -10.11 16.49
C ARG A 20 15.54 -10.06 15.80
N HIS A 21 16.32 -11.12 15.97
CA HIS A 21 17.61 -11.30 15.31
C HIS A 21 17.45 -11.74 13.84
N LEU A 22 18.00 -10.94 12.93
CA LEU A 22 17.98 -11.16 11.49
C LEU A 22 19.22 -10.55 10.82
N VAL A 23 19.51 -11.05 9.62
CA VAL A 23 20.34 -10.36 8.63
C VAL A 23 19.44 -9.88 7.50
N LYS A 24 19.89 -8.85 6.78
CA LYS A 24 19.16 -8.25 5.68
C LYS A 24 19.79 -8.61 4.34
N PHE A 25 18.95 -8.62 3.32
CA PHE A 25 19.36 -8.79 1.93
C PHE A 25 18.70 -7.71 1.09
N MET A 26 19.43 -7.15 0.14
CA MET A 26 18.94 -6.19 -0.85
C MET A 26 18.75 -6.90 -2.18
N SER A 27 17.63 -6.71 -2.85
CA SER A 27 17.36 -7.36 -4.13
C SER A 27 17.23 -6.34 -5.24
N LEU A 28 17.95 -6.56 -6.34
CA LEU A 28 17.78 -5.81 -7.59
C LEU A 28 16.84 -6.60 -8.49
N VAL A 29 15.66 -6.05 -8.76
CA VAL A 29 14.57 -6.73 -9.48
C VAL A 29 14.16 -5.85 -10.65
N LEU A 30 14.11 -6.44 -11.84
CA LEU A 30 13.69 -5.78 -13.07
C LEU A 30 12.17 -5.54 -13.08
N PRO A 31 11.66 -4.61 -13.91
CA PRO A 31 10.23 -4.30 -13.97
C PRO A 31 9.33 -5.50 -14.29
N ASP A 32 9.80 -6.44 -15.12
CA ASP A 32 9.11 -7.69 -15.45
C ASP A 32 9.11 -8.72 -14.29
N GLY A 33 9.95 -8.51 -13.29
CA GLY A 33 10.07 -9.33 -12.11
C GLY A 33 11.12 -10.43 -12.16
N TYR A 34 12.03 -10.41 -13.14
CA TYR A 34 13.29 -11.13 -12.99
C TYR A 34 14.17 -10.49 -11.92
N VAL A 35 14.89 -11.31 -11.16
CA VAL A 35 15.88 -10.84 -10.21
C VAL A 35 17.26 -10.84 -10.85
N VAL A 36 17.99 -9.72 -10.74
CA VAL A 36 19.39 -9.61 -11.17
C VAL A 36 20.31 -10.17 -10.09
N ASP A 37 20.17 -9.69 -8.85
CA ASP A 37 20.92 -10.22 -7.70
C ASP A 37 20.15 -10.03 -6.38
N SER A 38 20.56 -10.79 -5.36
CA SER A 38 20.16 -10.62 -3.97
C SER A 38 21.42 -10.54 -3.10
N ILE A 39 21.77 -9.31 -2.74
CA ILE A 39 23.05 -8.92 -2.15
C ILE A 39 22.93 -8.96 -0.62
N GLY A 40 23.96 -9.48 0.04
CA GLY A 40 24.04 -9.59 1.50
C GLY A 40 24.87 -10.81 1.91
N PRO A 41 24.85 -11.20 3.20
CA PRO A 41 24.03 -10.65 4.27
C PRO A 41 24.54 -9.31 4.83
N PHE A 42 23.62 -8.41 5.17
CA PHE A 42 23.89 -7.17 5.90
C PHE A 42 23.41 -7.25 7.36
N GLN A 43 23.96 -6.39 8.20
CA GLN A 43 23.57 -6.29 9.61
C GLN A 43 22.08 -5.95 9.78
N GLY A 44 21.44 -6.51 10.81
CA GLY A 44 20.02 -6.30 11.09
C GLY A 44 19.70 -4.88 11.57
N THR A 45 20.72 -4.17 12.05
CA THR A 45 20.67 -2.77 12.50
C THR A 45 20.76 -1.76 11.36
N ALA A 46 21.39 -2.12 10.23
CA ALA A 46 21.58 -1.22 9.10
C ALA A 46 20.23 -0.88 8.45
N ASN A 47 19.98 0.39 8.16
CA ASN A 47 18.78 0.81 7.43
C ASN A 47 18.97 0.59 5.91
N ASP A 48 17.88 0.74 5.16
CA ASP A 48 17.89 0.39 3.72
C ASP A 48 18.78 1.34 2.91
N ALA A 49 18.82 2.64 3.25
CA ALA A 49 19.73 3.61 2.63
C ALA A 49 21.21 3.30 2.90
N THR A 50 21.58 2.94 4.14
CA THR A 50 22.95 2.55 4.49
C THR A 50 23.38 1.30 3.73
N ILE A 51 22.50 0.31 3.59
CA ILE A 51 22.78 -0.91 2.82
C ILE A 51 22.99 -0.55 1.34
N ALA A 52 22.12 0.28 0.77
CA ALA A 52 22.26 0.73 -0.61
C ALA A 52 23.57 1.48 -0.86
N GLN A 53 23.95 2.39 0.05
CA GLN A 53 25.22 3.12 -0.02
C GLN A 53 26.42 2.15 0.02
N GLN A 54 26.41 1.17 0.92
CA GLN A 54 27.46 0.13 0.98
C GLN A 54 27.54 -0.67 -0.31
N ILE A 55 26.39 -1.01 -0.92
CA ILE A 55 26.36 -1.71 -2.19
C ILE A 55 27.03 -0.86 -3.27
N ILE A 56 26.65 0.41 -3.38
CA ILE A 56 27.24 1.35 -4.36
C ILE A 56 28.76 1.48 -4.19
N GLU A 57 29.25 1.55 -2.95
CA GLU A 57 30.68 1.71 -2.67
C GLU A 57 31.50 0.44 -2.94
N ILE A 58 30.92 -0.74 -2.66
CA ILE A 58 31.61 -2.03 -2.76
C ILE A 58 31.49 -2.60 -4.19
N ARG A 59 30.40 -2.28 -4.89
CA ARG A 59 30.03 -2.88 -6.17
C ARG A 59 30.09 -1.87 -7.29
N ASN A 60 31.09 -2.02 -8.16
CA ASN A 60 31.12 -1.35 -9.45
C ASN A 60 30.12 -1.95 -10.45
N GLU A 61 29.50 -3.09 -10.14
CA GLU A 61 28.64 -3.80 -11.10
C GLU A 61 27.26 -3.15 -11.28
N LEU A 62 26.86 -2.16 -10.45
CA LEU A 62 25.62 -1.42 -10.70
C LEU A 62 25.64 -0.72 -12.07
N SER A 63 26.78 -0.17 -12.48
CA SER A 63 26.97 0.39 -13.81
C SER A 63 27.10 -0.65 -14.92
N GLU A 64 27.27 -1.93 -14.58
CA GLU A 64 27.23 -3.03 -15.56
C GLU A 64 25.80 -3.47 -15.88
N TRP A 65 24.84 -3.19 -14.98
CA TRP A 65 23.45 -3.62 -15.12
C TRP A 65 22.46 -2.49 -15.37
N CYS A 66 22.86 -1.25 -15.08
CA CYS A 66 22.00 -0.10 -15.19
C CYS A 66 22.72 1.03 -15.92
N ASP A 67 22.04 1.58 -16.93
CA ASP A 67 22.53 2.64 -17.78
C ASP A 67 22.19 4.03 -17.21
N TYR A 68 22.92 5.04 -17.68
CA TYR A 68 22.60 6.44 -17.38
C TYR A 68 21.17 6.76 -17.85
N GLY A 69 20.37 7.36 -16.97
CA GLY A 69 18.95 7.67 -17.20
C GLY A 69 17.99 6.55 -16.80
N ASP A 70 18.46 5.39 -16.36
CA ASP A 70 17.57 4.34 -15.85
C ASP A 70 16.78 4.79 -14.62
N THR A 71 15.53 4.34 -14.53
CA THR A 71 14.64 4.68 -13.42
C THR A 71 14.74 3.67 -12.28
N MET A 72 15.22 4.14 -11.12
CA MET A 72 15.28 3.37 -9.88
C MET A 72 14.01 3.57 -9.04
N ILE A 73 13.30 2.47 -8.77
CA ILE A 73 12.10 2.47 -7.93
C ILE A 73 12.48 2.08 -6.50
N CYS A 74 12.46 3.05 -5.58
CA CYS A 74 12.86 2.85 -4.19
C CYS A 74 11.68 2.95 -3.22
N ASP A 75 11.77 2.26 -2.08
CA ASP A 75 10.88 2.53 -0.96
C ASP A 75 11.33 3.80 -0.21
N ARG A 76 10.48 4.31 0.68
CA ARG A 76 10.79 5.45 1.55
C ARG A 76 12.10 5.26 2.32
N GLY A 77 12.43 4.04 2.75
CA GLY A 77 13.66 3.74 3.50
C GLY A 77 14.98 4.13 2.83
N PHE A 78 14.96 4.48 1.53
CA PHE A 78 16.12 4.86 0.73
C PHE A 78 16.36 6.38 0.67
N ARG A 79 15.56 7.19 1.38
CA ARG A 79 15.63 8.66 1.34
C ARG A 79 17.07 9.20 1.33
N ASP A 80 17.91 8.70 2.22
CA ASP A 80 19.24 9.26 2.46
C ASP A 80 20.28 8.86 1.39
N VAL A 81 19.93 7.95 0.46
CA VAL A 81 20.78 7.54 -0.68
C VAL A 81 20.26 8.05 -2.02
N ILE A 82 19.11 8.74 -2.05
CA ILE A 82 18.50 9.22 -3.31
C ILE A 82 19.48 10.13 -4.05
N GLN A 83 20.12 11.07 -3.37
CA GLN A 83 21.05 11.99 -4.03
C GLN A 83 22.25 11.25 -4.64
N THR A 84 22.83 10.28 -3.91
CA THR A 84 23.91 9.44 -4.44
C THR A 84 23.51 8.74 -5.75
N LEU A 85 22.30 8.18 -5.80
CA LEU A 85 21.79 7.51 -7.00
C LEU A 85 21.59 8.50 -8.16
N CYS A 86 21.09 9.71 -7.88
CA CYS A 86 20.96 10.77 -8.89
C CYS A 86 22.33 11.23 -9.41
N ASP A 87 23.33 11.35 -8.54
CA ASP A 87 24.69 11.77 -8.91
C ASP A 87 25.38 10.71 -9.80
N LEU A 88 24.99 9.44 -9.67
CA LEU A 88 25.39 8.36 -10.58
C LEU A 88 24.65 8.38 -11.93
N GLY A 89 23.68 9.29 -12.10
CA GLY A 89 22.95 9.48 -13.35
C GLY A 89 21.62 8.74 -13.44
N TYR A 90 21.10 8.19 -12.35
CA TYR A 90 19.81 7.49 -12.35
C TYR A 90 18.64 8.41 -12.01
N GLU A 91 17.47 8.14 -12.59
CA GLU A 91 16.22 8.78 -12.17
C GLU A 91 15.63 8.02 -10.99
N VAL A 92 15.51 8.64 -9.81
CA VAL A 92 14.98 7.95 -8.63
C VAL A 92 13.52 8.32 -8.37
N LYS A 93 12.65 7.31 -8.28
CA LYS A 93 11.25 7.47 -7.85
C LYS A 93 11.02 6.77 -6.52
N SER A 94 10.47 7.50 -5.55
CA SER A 94 10.09 6.96 -4.24
C SER A 94 8.77 7.57 -3.75
N PRO A 95 8.03 6.91 -2.85
CA PRO A 95 6.77 7.47 -2.36
C PRO A 95 7.03 8.74 -1.55
N MET A 96 6.32 9.82 -1.87
CA MET A 96 6.52 11.14 -1.29
C MET A 96 6.39 11.12 0.24
N TYR A 97 7.15 11.99 0.88
CA TYR A 97 7.02 12.27 2.30
C TYR A 97 6.14 13.49 2.55
N LEU A 98 5.40 13.48 3.64
CA LEU A 98 4.70 14.68 4.07
C LEU A 98 5.71 15.65 4.67
N ASN A 99 5.63 16.90 4.24
CA ASN A 99 6.33 17.97 4.90
C ASN A 99 5.73 18.21 6.29
N LYS A 100 6.53 18.72 7.24
CA LYS A 100 6.09 18.93 8.63
C LYS A 100 4.87 19.86 8.75
N SER A 101 4.68 20.75 7.79
CA SER A 101 3.56 21.69 7.73
C SER A 101 2.29 21.11 7.08
N GLN A 102 2.39 19.93 6.45
CA GLN A 102 1.30 19.33 5.69
C GLN A 102 0.69 18.14 6.44
N ASN A 103 -0.64 18.13 6.53
CA ASN A 103 -1.39 17.00 7.07
C ASN A 103 -1.76 15.95 6.00
N GLN A 104 -1.68 16.33 4.73
CA GLN A 104 -2.07 15.53 3.57
C GLN A 104 -1.20 15.87 2.35
N HIS A 105 -0.98 14.87 1.49
CA HIS A 105 -0.30 15.05 0.20
C HIS A 105 -1.22 15.77 -0.78
N SER A 106 -0.63 16.53 -1.72
CA SER A 106 -1.39 17.00 -2.88
C SER A 106 -1.86 15.82 -3.74
N THR A 107 -2.86 16.05 -4.59
CA THR A 107 -3.37 15.02 -5.52
C THR A 107 -2.26 14.45 -6.40
N SER A 108 -1.41 15.33 -6.96
CA SER A 108 -0.27 14.93 -7.78
C SER A 108 0.73 14.07 -6.98
N GLU A 109 1.15 14.52 -5.80
CA GLU A 109 2.08 13.75 -4.94
C GLU A 109 1.52 12.39 -4.53
N ALA A 110 0.23 12.33 -4.23
CA ALA A 110 -0.46 11.11 -3.82
C ALA A 110 -0.63 10.13 -4.99
N ASN A 111 -0.88 10.63 -6.20
CA ASN A 111 -0.94 9.87 -7.45
C ASN A 111 0.44 9.32 -7.84
N GLU A 112 1.49 10.14 -7.84
CA GLU A 112 2.87 9.70 -8.08
C GLU A 112 3.29 8.62 -7.09
N SER A 113 3.03 8.83 -5.80
CA SER A 113 3.27 7.80 -4.78
C SER A 113 2.49 6.50 -5.04
N ARG A 114 1.30 6.59 -5.64
CA ARG A 114 0.51 5.40 -6.01
C ARG A 114 1.15 4.65 -7.16
N LEU A 115 1.69 5.34 -8.17
CA LEU A 115 2.42 4.71 -9.28
C LEU A 115 3.64 3.94 -8.76
N VAL A 116 4.46 4.58 -7.92
CA VAL A 116 5.62 3.95 -7.30
C VAL A 116 5.22 2.70 -6.52
N THR A 117 4.19 2.78 -5.68
CA THR A 117 3.72 1.62 -4.90
C THR A 117 3.08 0.53 -5.75
N LYS A 118 2.56 0.85 -6.95
CA LYS A 118 2.03 -0.14 -7.89
C LYS A 118 3.16 -0.94 -8.53
N VAL A 119 4.25 -0.29 -8.94
CA VAL A 119 5.43 -0.96 -9.51
C VAL A 119 6.20 -1.74 -8.45
N ARG A 120 6.33 -1.19 -7.23
CA ARG A 120 7.01 -1.84 -6.09
C ARG A 120 6.43 -3.21 -5.72
N TRP A 121 5.19 -3.50 -6.13
CA TRP A 121 4.58 -4.82 -5.95
C TRP A 121 5.41 -5.96 -6.57
N THR A 122 6.16 -5.70 -7.65
CA THR A 122 7.05 -6.69 -8.26
C THR A 122 8.11 -7.18 -7.28
N VAL A 123 8.75 -6.25 -6.54
CA VAL A 123 9.73 -6.57 -5.49
C VAL A 123 9.08 -7.32 -4.34
N GLU A 124 7.89 -6.88 -3.89
CA GLU A 124 7.15 -7.56 -2.82
C GLU A 124 6.79 -9.01 -3.18
N SER A 125 6.41 -9.24 -4.43
CA SER A 125 6.04 -10.55 -4.96
C SER A 125 7.26 -11.46 -5.10
N TYR A 126 8.40 -10.91 -5.52
CA TYR A 126 9.67 -11.62 -5.53
C TYR A 126 10.06 -12.07 -4.10
N HIS A 127 10.02 -11.17 -3.12
CA HIS A 127 10.27 -11.53 -1.71
C HIS A 127 9.24 -12.53 -1.17
N ALA A 128 8.00 -12.51 -1.64
CA ALA A 128 7.00 -13.52 -1.28
C ALA A 128 7.38 -14.91 -1.82
N ARG A 129 7.99 -15.02 -3.01
CA ARG A 129 8.54 -16.29 -3.53
C ARG A 129 9.71 -16.78 -2.66
N MET A 130 10.62 -15.90 -2.26
CA MET A 130 11.74 -16.23 -1.37
C MET A 130 11.27 -16.81 -0.04
N LYS A 131 10.24 -16.21 0.57
CA LYS A 131 9.67 -16.66 1.85
C LYS A 131 9.01 -18.05 1.81
N LYS A 132 8.76 -18.63 0.63
CA LYS A 132 8.25 -20.01 0.51
C LYS A 132 9.32 -21.07 0.71
N TRP A 133 10.60 -20.71 0.65
CA TRP A 133 11.70 -21.63 0.90
C TRP A 133 11.88 -21.82 2.40
N ARG A 134 11.71 -23.05 2.89
CA ARG A 134 11.76 -23.39 4.33
C ARG A 134 13.04 -22.90 5.02
N ILE A 135 14.17 -23.03 4.33
CA ILE A 135 15.48 -22.57 4.83
C ILE A 135 15.53 -21.07 5.11
N LEU A 136 14.70 -20.27 4.44
CA LEU A 136 14.58 -18.82 4.62
C LEU A 136 13.39 -18.41 5.48
N SER A 137 12.39 -19.29 5.68
CA SER A 137 11.23 -19.03 6.53
C SER A 137 11.52 -19.28 8.01
N ASP A 138 12.38 -20.26 8.30
CA ASP A 138 12.64 -20.74 9.65
C ASP A 138 13.83 -20.04 10.33
N ARG A 139 14.02 -20.28 11.63
CA ARG A 139 15.19 -19.75 12.34
C ARG A 139 16.45 -20.49 11.89
N ILE A 140 17.34 -19.75 11.25
CA ILE A 140 18.67 -20.23 10.85
C ILE A 140 19.62 -20.24 12.06
N LYS A 141 20.39 -21.32 12.22
CA LYS A 141 21.44 -21.45 13.24
C LYS A 141 22.67 -20.61 12.86
N ASN A 142 23.32 -19.99 13.83
CA ASN A 142 24.43 -19.05 13.60
C ASN A 142 25.60 -19.61 12.75
N PRO A 143 26.01 -20.90 12.87
CA PRO A 143 27.07 -21.46 12.03
C PRO A 143 26.77 -21.47 10.52
N PHE A 144 25.51 -21.30 10.10
CA PHE A 144 25.14 -21.22 8.68
C PHE A 144 25.27 -19.82 8.09
N LEU A 145 25.48 -18.78 8.91
CA LEU A 145 25.57 -17.39 8.43
C LEU A 145 26.61 -17.18 7.32
N PRO A 146 27.83 -17.75 7.39
CA PRO A 146 28.81 -17.57 6.32
C PRO A 146 28.37 -18.10 4.96
N LYS A 147 27.44 -19.08 4.93
CA LYS A 147 26.92 -19.68 3.68
C LYS A 147 25.62 -19.06 3.20
N LEU A 148 25.00 -18.19 4.00
CA LEU A 148 23.66 -17.71 3.74
C LEU A 148 23.61 -16.80 2.50
N GLY A 149 24.67 -16.03 2.24
CA GLY A 149 24.80 -15.21 1.04
C GLY A 149 24.69 -16.04 -0.24
N ASP A 150 25.54 -17.06 -0.37
CA ASP A 150 25.54 -17.97 -1.51
C ASP A 150 24.21 -18.71 -1.67
N MET A 151 23.63 -19.18 -0.56
CA MET A 151 22.32 -19.85 -0.58
C MET A 151 21.22 -18.94 -1.13
N VAL A 152 21.15 -17.68 -0.66
CA VAL A 152 20.16 -16.72 -1.14
C VAL A 152 20.36 -16.45 -2.62
N ARG A 153 21.61 -16.24 -3.07
CA ARG A 153 21.92 -16.04 -4.50
C ARG A 153 21.55 -17.23 -5.38
N ILE A 154 21.86 -18.45 -4.95
CA ILE A 154 21.50 -19.68 -5.67
C ILE A 154 19.97 -19.79 -5.79
N ILE A 155 19.23 -19.52 -4.72
CA ILE A 155 17.77 -19.53 -4.74
C ILE A 155 17.24 -18.45 -5.70
N SER A 156 17.78 -17.23 -5.64
CA SER A 156 17.44 -16.14 -6.55
C SER A 156 17.64 -16.53 -8.01
N ALA A 157 18.82 -17.07 -8.34
CA ALA A 157 19.16 -17.53 -9.68
C ALA A 157 18.23 -18.67 -10.15
N ALA A 158 17.88 -19.61 -9.28
CA ALA A 158 16.95 -20.69 -9.59
C ALA A 158 15.51 -20.20 -9.80
N LEU A 159 15.07 -19.13 -9.12
CA LEU A 159 13.71 -18.61 -9.29
C LEU A 159 13.45 -18.12 -10.71
N ASN A 160 14.44 -17.52 -11.38
CA ASN A 160 14.29 -17.00 -12.74
C ASN A 160 13.85 -18.09 -13.75
N PRO A 161 14.59 -19.19 -13.98
CA PRO A 161 14.20 -20.22 -14.96
C PRO A 161 13.04 -21.10 -14.49
N PHE A 162 12.93 -21.42 -13.19
CA PHE A 162 11.95 -22.41 -12.71
C PHE A 162 10.59 -21.81 -12.35
N ARG A 163 10.52 -20.50 -12.06
CA ARG A 163 9.26 -19.80 -11.76
C ARG A 163 8.92 -18.70 -12.76
N GLY A 164 9.86 -18.32 -13.64
CA GLY A 164 9.68 -17.26 -14.61
C GLY A 164 9.58 -15.87 -13.97
N PRO A 165 9.23 -14.84 -14.76
CA PRO A 165 9.04 -13.48 -14.26
C PRO A 165 7.85 -13.40 -13.29
N ILE A 166 7.76 -12.30 -12.53
CA ILE A 166 6.57 -12.03 -11.69
C ILE A 166 5.39 -11.62 -12.57
N LEU A 167 5.67 -10.87 -13.64
CA LEU A 167 4.72 -10.46 -14.65
C LEU A 167 4.82 -11.44 -15.83
N VAL A 168 3.95 -12.46 -15.82
CA VAL A 168 3.96 -13.54 -16.84
C VAL A 168 3.30 -13.09 -18.15
N ASP A 169 2.44 -12.07 -18.10
CA ASP A 169 1.75 -11.51 -19.26
C ASP A 169 1.63 -9.99 -19.11
N ALA A 170 2.76 -9.29 -19.20
CA ALA A 170 2.78 -7.82 -19.04
C ALA A 170 1.99 -7.09 -20.14
N GLN A 171 1.71 -7.76 -21.27
CA GLN A 171 0.91 -7.25 -22.38
C GLN A 171 -0.55 -7.73 -22.34
N ASN A 172 -0.97 -8.34 -21.23
CA ASN A 172 -2.35 -8.70 -21.02
C ASN A 172 -3.26 -7.46 -21.18
N ASP A 173 -4.33 -7.59 -21.97
CA ASP A 173 -5.25 -6.49 -22.25
C ASP A 173 -5.78 -5.81 -20.98
N ASP A 174 -6.05 -6.57 -19.91
CA ASP A 174 -6.54 -6.01 -18.64
C ASP A 174 -5.46 -5.18 -17.94
N LEU A 175 -4.21 -5.64 -17.94
CA LEU A 175 -3.10 -4.91 -17.33
C LEU A 175 -2.75 -3.66 -18.14
N CYS A 176 -2.80 -3.75 -19.47
CA CYS A 176 -2.63 -2.62 -20.37
C CYS A 176 -3.74 -1.58 -20.19
N ALA A 177 -5.00 -2.02 -20.09
CA ALA A 177 -6.15 -1.16 -19.81
C ALA A 177 -5.99 -0.45 -18.46
N ILE A 178 -5.64 -1.19 -17.41
CA ILE A 178 -5.35 -0.62 -16.08
C ILE A 178 -4.22 0.42 -16.16
N ALA A 179 -3.11 0.10 -16.83
CA ALA A 179 -1.98 1.00 -16.94
C ALA A 179 -2.35 2.28 -17.70
N LYS A 180 -3.13 2.17 -18.78
CA LYS A 180 -3.64 3.30 -19.56
C LYS A 180 -4.57 4.18 -18.71
N MET A 181 -5.52 3.58 -18.01
CA MET A 181 -6.40 4.30 -17.08
C MET A 181 -5.60 5.03 -15.99
N MET A 182 -4.58 4.39 -15.41
CA MET A 182 -3.72 5.05 -14.42
C MET A 182 -2.95 6.23 -15.02
N LYS A 183 -2.43 6.12 -16.25
CA LYS A 183 -1.75 7.21 -16.94
C LYS A 183 -2.69 8.37 -17.28
N GLU A 184 -3.94 8.10 -17.65
CA GLU A 184 -4.94 9.14 -17.93
C GLU A 184 -5.40 9.89 -16.67
N GLN A 185 -5.37 9.22 -15.51
CA GLN A 185 -5.87 9.76 -14.25
C GLN A 185 -4.78 10.45 -13.41
N VAL A 186 -3.49 10.15 -13.63
CA VAL A 186 -2.37 10.67 -12.82
C VAL A 186 -2.34 12.21 -12.78
N SER A 187 -2.62 12.85 -13.92
CA SER A 187 -2.58 14.31 -14.08
C SER A 187 -3.90 15.00 -13.71
N LYS A 188 -4.96 14.25 -13.39
CA LYS A 188 -6.25 14.82 -13.03
C LYS A 188 -6.25 15.29 -11.58
N ASN A 189 -6.74 16.51 -11.37
CA ASN A 189 -7.01 17.03 -10.04
C ASN A 189 -8.23 16.36 -9.43
N ASN A 190 -8.32 16.41 -8.10
CA ASN A 190 -9.45 15.88 -7.36
C ASN A 190 -10.51 16.98 -7.22
N THR A 191 -11.48 16.98 -8.14
CA THR A 191 -12.55 17.98 -8.19
C THR A 191 -13.36 18.03 -6.89
N LEU A 192 -13.65 16.86 -6.30
CA LEU A 192 -14.38 16.79 -5.03
C LEU A 192 -13.60 17.42 -3.88
N GLN A 193 -12.27 17.23 -3.83
CA GLN A 193 -11.42 17.92 -2.87
C GLN A 193 -11.48 19.43 -3.06
N ASP A 194 -11.42 19.91 -4.30
CA ASP A 194 -11.48 21.34 -4.63
C ASP A 194 -12.82 21.96 -4.21
N ASP A 195 -13.94 21.28 -4.48
CA ASP A 195 -15.29 21.74 -4.13
C ASP A 195 -15.48 21.83 -2.61
N ILE A 196 -14.98 20.85 -1.86
CA ILE A 196 -14.97 20.88 -0.39
C ILE A 196 -14.08 22.02 0.11
N GLY A 197 -12.89 22.19 -0.47
CA GLY A 197 -11.94 23.24 -0.10
C GLY A 197 -12.46 24.66 -0.35
N ARG A 198 -13.25 24.85 -1.41
CA ARG A 198 -13.93 26.11 -1.75
C ARG A 198 -15.22 26.35 -0.95
N GLY A 199 -15.68 25.35 -0.20
CA GLY A 199 -16.92 25.43 0.57
C GLY A 199 -18.19 25.25 -0.27
N LEU A 200 -18.08 24.81 -1.53
CA LEU A 200 -19.23 24.45 -2.37
C LEU A 200 -19.97 23.23 -1.80
N ILE A 201 -19.22 22.31 -1.19
CA ILE A 201 -19.77 21.22 -0.38
C ILE A 201 -19.49 21.56 1.08
N SER A 202 -20.52 22.07 1.76
CA SER A 202 -20.37 22.50 3.15
C SER A 202 -20.10 21.31 4.07
N SER A 203 -18.99 21.41 4.82
CA SER A 203 -18.68 20.45 5.88
C SER A 203 -19.47 20.69 7.17
N ARG A 204 -20.10 21.88 7.30
CA ARG A 204 -20.77 22.36 8.52
C ARG A 204 -22.30 22.36 8.44
N SER A 205 -22.85 22.19 7.24
CA SER A 205 -24.30 22.08 7.04
C SER A 205 -24.86 20.88 7.80
N HIS A 206 -26.18 20.83 7.95
CA HIS A 206 -26.85 19.68 8.53
C HIS A 206 -26.92 18.55 7.48
N TRP A 207 -26.02 17.57 7.59
CA TRP A 207 -26.06 16.36 6.77
C TRP A 207 -27.11 15.40 7.34
N LYS A 208 -27.85 14.72 6.47
CA LYS A 208 -28.90 13.77 6.87
C LYS A 208 -28.35 12.35 6.89
N ASN A 209 -28.86 11.45 7.73
CA ASN A 209 -28.41 10.06 7.69
C ASN A 209 -28.94 9.38 6.43
N LEU A 210 -28.12 8.50 5.85
CA LEU A 210 -28.52 7.75 4.66
C LEU A 210 -29.70 6.82 4.97
N ASP A 211 -29.76 6.19 6.14
CA ASP A 211 -30.86 5.27 6.48
C ASP A 211 -32.22 5.97 6.64
N ASP A 212 -32.20 7.29 6.89
CA ASP A 212 -33.42 8.13 6.96
C ASP A 212 -33.90 8.58 5.57
N GLU A 213 -33.07 8.38 4.53
CA GLU A 213 -33.31 8.85 3.18
C GLU A 213 -33.37 7.64 2.23
N ASP A 214 -34.48 7.46 1.52
CA ASP A 214 -34.65 6.35 0.55
C ASP A 214 -33.81 6.60 -0.72
N ILE A 215 -32.48 6.45 -0.58
CA ILE A 215 -31.50 6.81 -1.60
C ILE A 215 -30.80 5.56 -2.11
N GLU A 216 -30.95 5.35 -3.42
CA GLU A 216 -30.25 4.30 -4.16
C GLU A 216 -28.75 4.59 -4.27
N PHE A 217 -27.94 3.54 -4.28
CA PHE A 217 -26.51 3.62 -4.55
C PHE A 217 -26.12 2.58 -5.58
N PRO A 218 -25.19 2.88 -6.51
CA PRO A 218 -24.78 1.95 -7.56
C PRO A 218 -24.33 0.59 -7.00
N GLU A 219 -24.94 -0.48 -7.49
CA GLU A 219 -24.48 -1.85 -7.23
C GLU A 219 -23.23 -2.15 -8.05
N MET A 220 -22.23 -2.79 -7.43
CA MET A 220 -20.98 -3.15 -8.09
C MET A 220 -20.48 -4.50 -7.61
N ASP A 221 -20.11 -5.37 -8.55
CA ASP A 221 -19.46 -6.64 -8.23
C ASP A 221 -18.00 -6.47 -7.75
N LEU A 222 -17.40 -7.56 -7.29
CA LEU A 222 -16.05 -7.52 -6.73
C LEU A 222 -14.96 -7.20 -7.78
N ASP A 223 -15.20 -7.51 -9.05
CA ASP A 223 -14.24 -7.26 -10.12
C ASP A 223 -14.25 -5.79 -10.55
N THR A 224 -15.43 -5.18 -10.64
CA THR A 224 -15.64 -3.74 -10.81
C THR A 224 -14.95 -2.97 -9.69
N LEU A 225 -15.14 -3.38 -8.43
CA LEU A 225 -14.47 -2.76 -7.29
C LEU A 225 -12.95 -2.95 -7.32
N ARG A 226 -12.46 -4.11 -7.76
CA ARG A 226 -11.03 -4.38 -7.90
C ARG A 226 -10.39 -3.46 -8.94
N SER A 227 -11.09 -3.21 -10.05
CA SER A 227 -10.69 -2.27 -11.09
C SER A 227 -10.70 -0.83 -10.57
N LEU A 228 -11.78 -0.40 -9.91
CA LEU A 228 -11.90 0.93 -9.30
C LEU A 228 -10.78 1.24 -8.30
N PHE A 229 -10.40 0.27 -7.47
CA PHE A 229 -9.35 0.46 -6.46
C PHE A 229 -7.93 0.20 -6.98
N PHE A 230 -7.80 -0.19 -8.25
CA PHE A 230 -6.55 -0.58 -8.88
C PHE A 230 -5.79 -1.69 -8.13
N GLY A 231 -6.53 -2.64 -7.53
CA GLY A 231 -5.97 -3.86 -6.98
C GLY A 231 -6.59 -4.40 -5.69
N ILE A 232 -6.10 -5.56 -5.28
CA ILE A 232 -6.66 -6.39 -4.21
C ILE A 232 -6.36 -5.90 -2.79
N TYR A 233 -5.44 -4.95 -2.61
CA TYR A 233 -5.00 -4.54 -1.27
C TYR A 233 -6.14 -3.89 -0.47
N GLN A 234 -6.88 -2.98 -1.10
CA GLN A 234 -8.04 -2.36 -0.44
C GLN A 234 -9.21 -3.33 -0.31
N ILE A 235 -9.36 -4.24 -1.27
CA ILE A 235 -10.32 -5.35 -1.22
C ILE A 235 -10.13 -6.18 0.07
N LYS A 236 -8.89 -6.46 0.46
CA LYS A 236 -8.57 -7.21 1.69
C LYS A 236 -8.85 -6.42 2.97
N GLN A 237 -8.71 -5.10 2.95
CA GLN A 237 -8.86 -4.25 4.13
C GLN A 237 -10.27 -3.73 4.37
N ARG A 238 -11.12 -3.69 3.36
CA ARG A 238 -12.47 -3.13 3.48
C ARG A 238 -13.26 -3.77 4.63
N LYS A 239 -13.20 -5.10 4.78
CA LYS A 239 -13.97 -5.86 5.79
C LYS A 239 -13.63 -5.42 7.21
N THR A 240 -12.34 -5.27 7.53
CA THR A 240 -11.91 -4.83 8.87
C THR A 240 -12.39 -3.41 9.17
N TYR A 241 -12.30 -2.51 8.18
CA TYR A 241 -12.77 -1.14 8.36
C TYR A 241 -14.29 -1.10 8.51
N THR A 242 -15.02 -1.83 7.66
CA THR A 242 -16.49 -1.90 7.75
C THR A 242 -16.91 -2.41 9.12
N GLU A 243 -16.39 -3.54 9.58
CA GLU A 243 -16.75 -4.11 10.89
C GLU A 243 -16.48 -3.18 12.08
N GLU A 244 -15.41 -2.37 12.03
CA GLU A 244 -15.10 -1.38 13.08
C GLU A 244 -16.07 -0.19 13.09
N HIS A 245 -16.78 0.05 11.99
CA HIS A 245 -17.62 1.23 11.79
C HIS A 245 -19.11 0.89 11.61
N LEU A 246 -19.49 -0.38 11.83
CA LEU A 246 -20.89 -0.74 12.01
C LEU A 246 -21.34 -0.29 13.39
N ASP A 247 -22.53 0.28 13.47
CA ASP A 247 -23.19 0.59 14.73
C ASP A 247 -23.76 -0.67 15.41
N GLU A 248 -24.47 -0.47 16.52
CA GLU A 248 -25.10 -1.55 17.29
C GLU A 248 -26.14 -2.34 16.47
N ASN A 249 -26.76 -1.70 15.47
CA ASN A 249 -27.72 -2.30 14.56
C ASN A 249 -27.05 -3.00 13.37
N GLY A 250 -25.71 -2.88 13.25
CA GLY A 250 -24.96 -3.44 12.13
C GLY A 250 -24.90 -2.53 10.91
N ASN A 251 -25.27 -1.25 11.03
CA ASN A 251 -25.31 -0.28 9.93
C ASN A 251 -24.08 0.63 9.94
N TYR A 252 -23.61 0.98 8.75
CA TYR A 252 -22.52 1.95 8.59
C TYR A 252 -23.10 3.37 8.63
N VAL A 253 -22.73 4.16 9.63
CA VAL A 253 -23.22 5.55 9.75
C VAL A 253 -22.67 6.41 8.61
N ILE A 254 -23.52 6.66 7.61
CA ILE A 254 -23.23 7.41 6.39
C ILE A 254 -24.24 8.54 6.29
N GLN A 255 -23.78 9.70 5.83
CA GLN A 255 -24.61 10.90 5.73
C GLN A 255 -24.65 11.40 4.29
N VAL A 256 -25.76 12.03 3.92
CA VAL A 256 -26.06 12.58 2.60
C VAL A 256 -26.04 14.10 2.67
N ALA A 257 -25.52 14.75 1.63
CA ALA A 257 -25.51 16.20 1.56
C ALA A 257 -26.95 16.75 1.41
N PRO A 258 -27.29 17.85 2.10
CA PRO A 258 -28.68 18.33 2.18
C PRO A 258 -29.28 18.81 0.85
N GLU A 259 -28.44 19.27 -0.08
CA GLU A 259 -28.85 19.82 -1.39
C GLU A 259 -28.34 18.96 -2.56
N ASN A 260 -27.69 17.83 -2.26
CA ASN A 260 -27.12 16.95 -3.27
C ASN A 260 -27.09 15.49 -2.80
N ASN A 261 -28.09 14.72 -3.22
CA ASN A 261 -28.23 13.31 -2.85
C ASN A 261 -27.12 12.42 -3.44
N GLU A 262 -26.38 12.90 -4.44
CA GLU A 262 -25.27 12.19 -5.08
C GLU A 262 -23.92 12.40 -4.36
N VAL A 263 -23.91 13.10 -3.22
CA VAL A 263 -22.71 13.30 -2.38
C VAL A 263 -22.94 12.74 -0.99
N LEU A 264 -22.09 11.78 -0.62
CA LEU A 264 -22.06 11.16 0.69
C LEU A 264 -20.85 11.60 1.49
N ARG A 265 -20.99 11.54 2.81
CA ARG A 265 -19.92 11.71 3.76
C ARG A 265 -20.01 10.66 4.87
N CYS A 266 -18.86 10.18 5.30
CA CYS A 266 -18.74 9.32 6.46
C CYS A 266 -17.57 9.77 7.35
N ARG A 267 -17.68 9.52 8.65
CA ARG A 267 -16.60 9.74 9.62
C ARG A 267 -15.96 8.40 9.98
N ILE A 268 -14.67 8.27 9.71
CA ILE A 268 -13.94 6.99 9.82
C ILE A 268 -12.71 7.15 10.70
N GLN A 269 -12.56 6.26 11.67
CA GLN A 269 -11.42 6.13 12.53
C GLN A 269 -10.21 5.56 11.79
N SER A 270 -9.04 6.11 12.10
CA SER A 270 -7.76 5.63 11.58
C SER A 270 -7.37 4.32 12.24
N ARG A 271 -7.05 3.30 11.44
CA ARG A 271 -6.43 2.05 11.96
C ARG A 271 -5.09 2.25 12.68
N HIS A 272 -4.49 3.45 12.56
CA HIS A 272 -3.19 3.79 13.13
C HIS A 272 -3.29 4.64 14.41
N SER A 273 -4.48 5.05 14.82
CA SER A 273 -4.67 5.93 15.98
C SER A 273 -6.11 5.90 16.47
N ASN A 274 -6.29 5.63 17.76
CA ASN A 274 -7.60 5.63 18.41
C ASN A 274 -8.25 7.03 18.45
N ALA A 275 -7.44 8.09 18.48
CA ALA A 275 -7.94 9.46 18.56
C ALA A 275 -8.26 10.07 17.19
N THR A 276 -7.65 9.54 16.12
CA THR A 276 -7.71 10.20 14.81
C THR A 276 -8.90 9.69 14.02
N ARG A 277 -9.80 10.62 13.66
CA ARG A 277 -10.93 10.38 12.75
C ARG A 277 -10.81 11.28 11.53
N TYR A 278 -11.15 10.74 10.37
CA TYR A 278 -11.15 11.43 9.10
C TYR A 278 -12.56 11.50 8.55
N TYR A 279 -12.89 12.61 7.91
CA TYR A 279 -14.00 12.62 6.97
C TYR A 279 -13.58 12.00 5.64
N ALA A 280 -14.50 11.22 5.08
CA ALA A 280 -14.44 10.58 3.79
C ALA A 280 -15.69 10.99 3.01
N TRP A 281 -15.50 11.52 1.81
CA TRP A 281 -16.55 11.94 0.90
C TRP A 281 -16.51 11.12 -0.38
N ILE A 282 -17.69 10.77 -0.88
CA ILE A 282 -17.88 10.04 -2.12
C ILE A 282 -18.95 10.77 -2.92
N GLN A 283 -18.62 11.08 -4.17
CA GLN A 283 -19.57 11.54 -5.15
C GLN A 283 -19.83 10.41 -6.14
N TYR A 284 -21.09 10.09 -6.34
CA TYR A 284 -21.54 9.08 -7.29
C TYR A 284 -22.52 9.72 -8.27
N SER A 285 -23.03 8.94 -9.21
CA SER A 285 -24.05 9.40 -10.14
C SER A 285 -25.07 8.30 -10.34
N LEU A 286 -26.33 8.65 -10.11
CA LEU A 286 -27.47 7.76 -10.35
C LEU A 286 -27.71 7.59 -11.86
N THR A 287 -27.50 8.65 -12.63
CA THR A 287 -27.70 8.63 -14.10
C THR A 287 -26.65 7.77 -14.81
N SER A 288 -25.38 7.87 -14.41
CA SER A 288 -24.30 7.05 -14.98
C SER A 288 -24.05 5.75 -14.22
N ASN A 289 -24.82 5.50 -13.15
CA ASN A 289 -24.74 4.34 -12.25
C ASN A 289 -23.29 4.00 -11.83
N GLY A 290 -22.58 4.99 -11.27
CA GLY A 290 -21.16 4.83 -10.97
C GLY A 290 -20.57 5.83 -9.99
N ILE A 291 -19.34 5.55 -9.55
CA ILE A 291 -18.56 6.46 -8.69
C ILE A 291 -17.89 7.51 -9.56
N VAL A 292 -18.10 8.78 -9.24
CA VAL A 292 -17.58 9.93 -9.98
C VAL A 292 -16.27 10.43 -9.37
N ALA A 293 -16.26 10.65 -8.05
CA ALA A 293 -15.09 11.16 -7.33
C ALA A 293 -15.11 10.75 -5.86
N TRP A 294 -13.96 10.84 -5.20
CA TRP A 294 -13.83 10.63 -3.76
C TRP A 294 -12.73 11.51 -3.17
N HIS A 295 -12.88 11.84 -1.90
CA HIS A 295 -11.86 12.55 -1.13
C HIS A 295 -11.88 12.06 0.31
N CYS A 296 -10.72 11.83 0.93
CA CYS A 296 -10.62 11.52 2.36
C CYS A 296 -9.53 12.35 3.00
N GLN A 297 -9.74 12.86 4.21
CA GLN A 297 -8.76 13.69 4.93
C GLN A 297 -7.49 12.94 5.35
N CYS A 298 -7.40 11.62 5.14
CA CYS A 298 -6.18 10.88 5.45
C CYS A 298 -5.03 11.29 4.53
N ARG A 299 -3.80 10.97 4.93
CA ARG A 299 -2.55 11.40 4.26
C ARG A 299 -2.54 11.23 2.73
N SER A 300 -3.09 10.15 2.21
CA SER A 300 -3.15 9.83 0.78
C SER A 300 -4.54 9.94 0.16
N GLY A 301 -5.51 10.52 0.86
CA GLY A 301 -6.92 10.50 0.46
C GLY A 301 -7.32 11.54 -0.59
N ALA A 302 -6.38 12.38 -1.04
CA ALA A 302 -6.53 13.28 -2.17
C ALA A 302 -6.36 12.58 -3.54
N ARG A 303 -5.77 11.38 -3.58
CA ARG A 303 -5.46 10.70 -4.86
C ARG A 303 -6.71 10.34 -5.67
N THR A 304 -6.58 10.42 -6.98
CA THR A 304 -7.56 9.95 -7.98
C THR A 304 -7.18 8.55 -8.50
N LEU A 305 -5.94 8.10 -8.27
CA LEU A 305 -5.49 6.75 -8.60
C LEU A 305 -5.84 5.73 -7.50
N GLY A 306 -7.00 5.11 -7.64
CA GLY A 306 -7.60 4.25 -6.63
C GLY A 306 -7.86 5.04 -5.35
N CYS A 307 -8.12 4.37 -4.23
CA CYS A 307 -8.60 5.06 -3.04
C CYS A 307 -7.98 4.52 -1.74
N CYS A 308 -8.01 5.29 -0.66
CA CYS A 308 -7.55 4.83 0.65
C CYS A 308 -8.48 3.73 1.21
N GLY A 309 -8.05 3.04 2.28
CA GLY A 309 -8.87 1.99 2.91
C GLY A 309 -10.23 2.50 3.39
N HIS A 310 -10.29 3.76 3.84
CA HIS A 310 -11.52 4.41 4.30
C HIS A 310 -12.56 4.58 3.19
N ILE A 311 -12.15 5.06 2.01
CA ILE A 311 -13.05 5.19 0.86
C ILE A 311 -13.46 3.81 0.35
N ALA A 312 -12.50 2.88 0.27
CA ALA A 312 -12.77 1.52 -0.21
C ALA A 312 -13.79 0.78 0.67
N SER A 313 -13.76 0.98 2.00
CA SER A 313 -14.70 0.34 2.92
C SER A 313 -16.12 0.85 2.74
N VAL A 314 -16.30 2.16 2.58
CA VAL A 314 -17.63 2.77 2.37
C VAL A 314 -18.22 2.37 1.03
N ILE A 315 -17.44 2.52 -0.07
CA ILE A 315 -17.91 2.13 -1.40
C ILE A 315 -18.30 0.65 -1.42
N TRP A 316 -17.44 -0.24 -0.91
CA TRP A 316 -17.75 -1.67 -0.87
C TRP A 316 -18.97 -2.00 0.00
N TYR A 317 -19.14 -1.33 1.14
CA TYR A 317 -20.30 -1.55 1.99
C TYR A 317 -21.60 -1.21 1.24
N LEU A 318 -21.66 -0.02 0.63
CA LEU A 318 -22.83 0.50 -0.06
C LEU A 318 -23.15 -0.24 -1.36
N SER A 319 -22.13 -0.57 -2.16
CA SER A 319 -22.32 -1.14 -3.50
C SER A 319 -22.42 -2.66 -3.53
N TYR A 320 -22.00 -3.35 -2.45
CA TYR A 320 -21.88 -4.81 -2.45
C TYR A 320 -22.32 -5.43 -1.13
N ALA A 321 -21.69 -5.04 0.00
CA ALA A 321 -21.83 -5.79 1.25
C ALA A 321 -23.25 -5.79 1.82
N ARG A 322 -23.92 -4.62 1.81
CA ARG A 322 -25.29 -4.48 2.31
C ARG A 322 -26.34 -5.21 1.46
N LEU A 323 -26.02 -5.47 0.19
CA LEU A 323 -26.89 -6.19 -0.76
C LEU A 323 -26.69 -7.72 -0.69
N HIS A 324 -25.61 -8.19 -0.06
CA HIS A 324 -25.20 -9.59 -0.02
C HIS A 324 -25.11 -10.13 1.42
N ASP A 325 -25.99 -9.65 2.31
CA ASP A 325 -26.14 -10.10 3.70
C ASP A 325 -24.81 -10.21 4.47
N PHE A 326 -23.89 -9.26 4.29
CA PHE A 326 -22.58 -9.33 4.92
C PHE A 326 -22.69 -9.43 6.45
N GLN A 327 -22.17 -10.53 7.00
CA GLN A 327 -22.11 -10.76 8.44
C GLN A 327 -20.72 -10.43 9.01
N PRO A 328 -20.63 -9.60 10.07
CA PRO A 328 -19.37 -9.32 10.77
C PRO A 328 -18.72 -10.59 11.34
N SER A 329 -17.39 -10.62 11.37
CA SER A 329 -16.64 -11.74 11.96
C SER A 329 -16.93 -11.95 13.47
N ILE A 330 -17.60 -13.05 13.80
CA ILE A 330 -17.90 -13.47 15.20
C ILE A 330 -16.62 -13.60 16.04
N GLY A 331 -15.53 -14.11 15.44
CA GLY A 331 -14.26 -14.32 16.14
C GLY A 331 -13.62 -13.03 16.64
N ARG A 332 -13.81 -11.90 15.95
CA ARG A 332 -13.28 -10.59 16.38
C ARG A 332 -14.06 -10.01 17.55
N LYS A 333 -15.40 -10.12 17.53
CA LYS A 333 -16.25 -9.70 18.66
C LYS A 333 -15.87 -10.44 19.94
N ARG A 334 -15.63 -11.76 19.87
CA ARG A 334 -15.19 -12.57 21.03
C ARG A 334 -13.84 -12.13 21.59
N ILE A 335 -12.87 -11.79 20.74
CA ILE A 335 -11.55 -11.32 21.18
C ILE A 335 -11.66 -9.93 21.83
N ALA A 336 -12.42 -9.01 21.23
CA ALA A 336 -12.65 -7.68 21.79
C ALA A 336 -13.31 -7.77 23.18
N GLN A 337 -14.39 -8.56 23.28
CA GLN A 337 -15.07 -8.83 24.56
C GLN A 337 -14.12 -9.42 25.61
N ALA A 338 -13.29 -10.41 25.24
CA ALA A 338 -12.33 -11.01 26.17
C ALA A 338 -11.28 -10.02 26.72
N ILE A 339 -10.98 -8.94 25.98
CA ILE A 339 -10.01 -7.92 26.39
C ILE A 339 -10.68 -6.83 27.25
N GLU A 340 -11.97 -6.55 27.05
CA GLU A 340 -12.72 -5.56 27.85
C GLU A 340 -13.06 -6.04 29.27
N TYR A 341 -12.98 -7.34 29.54
CA TYR A 341 -13.19 -7.94 30.86
C TYR A 341 -11.89 -8.16 31.69
N ILE A 342 -10.76 -7.59 31.26
CA ILE A 342 -9.49 -7.51 32.01
C ILE A 342 -9.26 -6.07 32.41
#